data_AF-A0A957ZYE0-F1
#
_entry.id   AF-A0A957ZYE0-F1
#
_cell.length_a   1.000
_cell.length_b   1.000
_cell.length_c   1.000
_cell.angle_alpha   90.00
_cell.angle_beta   90.00
_cell.angle_gamma   90.00
#
_symmetry.space_group_name_H-M   'P 1'
#
loop_
_entity.id
_entity.type
_entity.pdbx_description
1 polymer ?
#
loop_
_entity_poly.entity_id
_entity_poly.type
_entity_poly.pdbx_seq_one_letter_code
_entity_poly.pdbx_strand_id
1 'polypeptide(L)'
;MTKFTIDEIETVMAHELGHHVHHDLTLGIIVQSVLTLAGLWLADVIIRWGVAAFGYYGLTDPATLPLFIVAFTIFGLVTMPLGNAWSRWREVKADTYALETTGNPTAFISAMTRLANQNLAEAEPPAWVEFLLHSHPSISKRVAMAQRY
;
A
#
# COMPACT_ATOMS: atom_id res chain seq x y z
N MET A 1 7.72 -7.58 -21.59
CA MET A 1 6.44 -7.98 -22.24
C MET A 1 6.56 -9.20 -23.17
N THR A 2 7.74 -9.60 -23.63
CA THR A 2 7.93 -10.79 -24.51
C THR A 2 7.74 -12.16 -23.85
N LYS A 3 7.41 -12.21 -22.56
CA LYS A 3 7.26 -13.45 -21.77
C LYS A 3 5.83 -13.69 -21.25
N PHE A 4 4.88 -12.81 -21.58
CA PHE A 4 3.48 -12.95 -21.21
C PHE A 4 2.64 -13.32 -22.43
N THR A 5 1.59 -14.12 -22.26
CA THR A 5 0.60 -14.35 -23.32
C THR A 5 -0.30 -13.13 -23.49
N ILE A 6 -1.02 -13.04 -24.61
CA ILE A 6 -1.98 -11.95 -24.83
C ILE A 6 -3.05 -11.93 -23.73
N ASP A 7 -3.59 -13.09 -23.35
CA ASP A 7 -4.59 -13.21 -22.28
C ASP A 7 -4.05 -12.77 -20.91
N GLU A 8 -2.78 -13.08 -20.61
CA GLU A 8 -2.15 -12.62 -19.37
C GLU A 8 -1.97 -11.09 -19.39
N ILE A 9 -1.56 -10.52 -20.54
CA ILE A 9 -1.44 -9.07 -20.71
C ILE A 9 -2.82 -8.41 -20.57
N GLU A 10 -3.85 -8.94 -21.22
CA GLU A 10 -5.22 -8.45 -21.14
C GLU A 10 -5.72 -8.41 -19.69
N THR A 11 -5.43 -9.46 -18.93
CA THR A 11 -5.82 -9.53 -17.52
C THR A 11 -5.09 -8.51 -16.64
N VAL A 12 -3.78 -8.34 -16.85
CA VAL A 12 -3.00 -7.30 -16.14
C VAL A 12 -3.51 -5.90 -16.52
N MET A 13 -3.79 -5.66 -17.80
CA MET A 13 -4.34 -4.38 -18.26
C MET A 13 -5.73 -4.11 -17.68
N ALA A 14 -6.58 -5.14 -17.56
CA ALA A 14 -7.88 -5.02 -16.93
C ALA A 14 -7.76 -4.64 -15.45
N HIS A 15 -6.78 -5.18 -14.72
CA HIS A 15 -6.47 -4.79 -13.34
C HIS A 15 -6.05 -3.32 -13.26
N GLU A 16 -5.12 -2.86 -14.10
CA GLU A 16 -4.70 -1.45 -14.14
C GLU A 16 -5.87 -0.51 -14.49
N LEU A 17 -6.75 -0.91 -15.41
CA LEU A 17 -7.98 -0.18 -15.71
C LEU A 17 -8.93 -0.15 -14.50
N GLY A 18 -8.98 -1.23 -13.71
CA GLY A 18 -9.70 -1.28 -12.45
C GLY A 18 -9.28 -0.16 -11.50
N HIS A 19 -7.98 0.10 -11.35
CA HIS A 19 -7.50 1.24 -10.54
C HIS A 19 -7.96 2.60 -11.09
N HIS A 20 -7.99 2.74 -12.42
CA HIS A 20 -8.48 3.96 -13.07
C HIS A 20 -9.98 4.16 -12.86
N VAL A 21 -10.79 3.11 -13.01
CA VAL A 21 -12.25 3.11 -12.80
C VAL A 21 -12.60 3.46 -11.36
N HIS A 22 -11.83 2.95 -10.40
CA HIS A 22 -12.04 3.24 -8.98
C HIS A 22 -11.42 4.57 -8.52
N HIS A 23 -10.78 5.34 -9.42
CA HIS A 23 -10.09 6.60 -9.11
C HIS A 23 -9.03 6.46 -8.00
N ASP A 24 -8.36 5.31 -7.94
CA ASP A 24 -7.46 4.95 -6.85
C ASP A 24 -6.26 5.90 -6.73
N LEU A 25 -5.79 6.47 -7.85
CA LEU A 25 -4.74 7.48 -7.88
C LEU A 25 -5.20 8.78 -7.20
N THR A 26 -6.35 9.31 -7.60
CA THR A 26 -6.88 10.57 -7.05
C THR A 26 -7.17 10.41 -5.56
N LEU A 27 -7.80 9.29 -5.16
CA LEU A 27 -8.04 8.99 -3.76
C LEU A 27 -6.72 8.87 -2.98
N GLY A 28 -5.69 8.25 -3.58
CA GLY A 28 -4.36 8.16 -2.98
C GLY A 28 -3.68 9.49 -2.77
N ILE A 29 -3.78 10.41 -3.73
CA ILE A 29 -3.26 11.78 -3.58
C ILE A 29 -3.96 12.48 -2.42
N ILE A 30 -5.29 12.38 -2.32
CA ILE A 30 -6.07 13.02 -1.25
C ILE A 30 -5.68 12.43 0.12
N VAL A 31 -5.71 11.09 0.25
CA VAL A 31 -5.37 10.39 1.50
C VAL A 31 -3.94 10.72 1.93
N GLN A 32 -2.98 10.67 1.00
CA GLN A 32 -1.58 10.98 1.31
C GLN A 32 -1.40 12.44 1.72
N SER A 33 -2.10 13.38 1.07
CA SER A 33 -2.06 14.81 1.42
C SER A 33 -2.58 15.04 2.84
N VAL A 34 -3.71 14.43 3.19
CA VAL A 34 -4.30 14.51 4.53
C VAL A 34 -3.36 13.91 5.58
N LEU A 35 -2.79 12.72 5.31
CA LEU A 35 -1.83 12.08 6.22
C LEU A 35 -0.56 12.91 6.41
N THR A 36 -0.03 13.52 5.34
CA THR A 36 1.14 14.39 5.43
C THR A 36 0.85 15.64 6.27
N LEU A 37 -0.30 16.29 6.07
CA LEU A 37 -0.71 17.44 6.88
C LEU A 37 -0.94 17.07 8.35
N ALA A 38 -1.57 15.92 8.62
CA ALA A 38 -1.77 15.41 9.96
C ALA A 38 -0.43 15.09 10.66
N GLY A 39 0.51 14.48 9.94
CA GLY A 39 1.86 14.19 10.44
C GLY A 39 2.64 15.47 10.77
N LEU A 40 2.59 16.48 9.90
CA LEU A 40 3.21 17.78 10.15
C LEU A 40 2.60 18.51 11.35
N TRP A 41 1.28 18.49 11.48
CA TRP A 41 0.59 19.05 12.65
C TRP A 41 0.97 18.33 13.94
N LEU A 42 1.00 17.00 13.94
CA LEU A 42 1.39 16.21 15.09
C LEU A 42 2.85 16.48 15.49
N ALA A 43 3.75 16.62 14.51
CA ALA A 43 5.14 16.96 14.76
C ALA A 43 5.30 18.35 15.39
N ASP A 44 4.55 19.37 14.93
CA ASP A 44 4.54 20.69 15.56
C ASP A 44 4.10 20.61 17.03
N VAL A 45 3.04 19.85 17.32
CA VAL A 45 2.55 19.64 18.70
C VAL A 45 3.63 18.97 19.57
N ILE A 46 4.27 17.90 19.07
CA ILE A 46 5.29 17.16 19.83
C ILE A 46 6.54 18.01 20.06
N ILE A 47 7.00 18.76 19.06
CA ILE A 47 8.17 19.64 19.22
C ILE A 47 7.88 20.74 20.23
N ARG A 48 6.72 21.41 20.17
CA ARG A 48 6.35 22.45 21.14
C ARG A 48 6.35 21.91 22.57
N TRP A 49 5.79 20.71 22.76
CA TRP A 49 5.84 20.03 24.04
C TRP A 49 7.29 19.73 24.45
N GLY A 50 8.12 19.22 23.55
CA GLY A 50 9.51 18.90 23.81
C GLY A 50 10.37 20.11 24.15
N VAL A 51 10.15 21.25 23.51
CA VAL A 51 10.82 22.53 23.86
C VAL A 51 10.54 22.91 25.31
N ALA A 52 9.28 22.80 25.74
CA ALA A 52 8.91 23.08 27.12
C ALA A 52 9.46 22.04 28.12
N ALA A 53 9.55 20.76 27.73
CA ALA A 53 9.92 19.66 28.61
C ALA A 53 11.44 19.44 28.75
N PHE A 54 12.21 19.66 27.68
CA PHE A 54 13.64 19.33 27.61
C PHE A 54 14.57 20.54 27.65
N GLY A 55 14.01 21.76 27.77
CA GLY A 55 14.80 22.99 27.92
C GLY A 55 15.52 23.44 26.64
N TYR A 56 14.96 23.14 25.47
CA TYR A 56 15.47 23.65 24.20
C TYR A 56 15.34 25.18 24.12
N TYR A 57 16.23 25.83 23.38
CA TYR A 57 16.25 27.30 23.27
C TYR A 57 15.08 27.87 22.45
N GLY A 58 14.37 27.01 21.70
CA GLY A 58 13.20 27.38 20.92
C GLY A 58 12.88 26.34 19.84
N LEU A 59 11.84 26.60 19.04
CA LEU A 59 11.43 25.71 17.93
C LEU A 59 12.47 25.61 16.81
N THR A 60 13.26 26.65 16.62
CA THR A 60 14.32 26.72 15.59
C THR A 60 15.64 26.13 16.06
N ASP A 61 15.70 25.61 17.29
CA ASP A 61 16.89 24.95 17.82
C ASP A 61 17.14 23.64 17.07
N PRO A 62 18.29 23.45 16.41
CA PRO A 62 18.64 22.20 15.73
C PRO A 62 18.56 20.97 16.64
N ALA A 63 18.67 21.14 17.96
CA ALA A 63 18.52 20.05 18.93
C ALA A 63 17.11 19.42 18.96
N THR A 64 16.11 20.05 18.34
CA THR A 64 14.76 19.51 18.18
C THR A 64 14.63 18.48 17.05
N LEU A 65 15.60 18.39 16.14
CA LEU A 65 15.57 17.48 14.99
C LEU A 65 15.42 15.99 15.36
N PRO A 66 16.13 15.45 16.37
CA PRO A 66 15.92 14.06 16.79
C PRO A 66 14.49 13.80 17.26
N LEU A 67 13.89 14.75 17.99
CA LEU A 67 12.51 14.62 18.45
C LEU A 67 11.52 14.64 17.27
N PHE A 68 11.76 15.48 16.27
CA PHE A 68 11.00 15.48 15.02
C PHE A 68 11.08 14.13 14.31
N ILE A 69 12.28 13.55 14.17
CA ILE A 69 12.49 12.25 13.52
C ILE A 69 11.75 11.14 14.27
N VAL A 70 11.83 11.12 15.60
CA VAL A 70 11.11 10.14 16.43
C VAL A 70 9.59 10.29 16.27
N ALA A 71 9.08 11.51 16.31
CA ALA A 71 7.65 11.80 16.10
C ALA A 71 7.16 11.27 14.75
N PHE A 72 7.88 11.58 13.66
CA PHE A 72 7.56 11.11 12.32
C PHE A 72 7.68 9.59 12.18
N THR A 73 8.68 8.98 12.83
CA THR A 73 8.87 7.53 12.81
C THR A 73 7.69 6.83 13.48
N ILE A 74 7.28 7.28 14.67
CA ILE A 74 6.13 6.72 15.38
C ILE A 74 4.85 6.91 14.58
N PHE A 75 4.63 8.12 14.04
CA PHE A 75 3.49 8.40 13.17
C PHE A 75 3.46 7.47 11.95
N GLY A 76 4.60 7.28 11.28
CA GLY A 76 4.75 6.36 10.17
C GLY A 76 4.42 4.91 10.56
N LEU A 77 4.96 4.42 11.68
CA LEU A 77 4.71 3.07 12.17
C LEU A 77 3.23 2.80 12.49
N VAL A 78 2.52 3.80 13.04
CA VAL A 78 1.09 3.70 13.36
C VAL A 78 0.23 3.78 12.10
N THR A 79 0.58 4.65 11.16
CA THR A 79 -0.21 4.85 9.92
C THR A 79 0.05 3.77 8.87
N MET A 80 1.23 3.13 8.89
CA MET A 80 1.64 2.08 7.96
C MET A 80 0.61 0.93 7.83
N PRO A 81 0.16 0.25 8.90
CA PRO A 81 -0.82 -0.84 8.76
C PRO A 81 -2.15 -0.37 8.20
N LEU A 82 -2.57 0.87 8.49
CA LEU A 82 -3.80 1.46 7.94
C LEU A 82 -3.67 1.71 6.44
N GLY A 83 -2.55 2.30 6.02
CA GLY A 83 -2.23 2.52 4.61
C GLY A 83 -2.13 1.22 3.83
N ASN A 84 -1.47 0.22 4.40
CA ASN A 84 -1.33 -1.11 3.81
C ASN A 84 -2.69 -1.83 3.71
N ALA A 85 -3.56 -1.73 4.72
CA ALA A 85 -4.91 -2.28 4.65
C ALA A 85 -5.75 -1.63 3.55
N TRP A 86 -5.69 -0.30 3.43
CA TRP A 86 -6.38 0.42 2.35
C TRP A 86 -5.83 0.06 0.97
N SER A 87 -4.51 -0.09 0.85
CA SER A 87 -3.87 -0.57 -0.38
C SER A 87 -4.38 -1.96 -0.78
N ARG A 88 -4.36 -2.93 0.15
CA ARG A 88 -4.86 -4.29 -0.11
C ARG A 88 -6.33 -4.32 -0.53
N TRP A 89 -7.16 -3.44 0.03
CA TRP A 89 -8.56 -3.33 -0.37
C TRP A 89 -8.73 -2.84 -1.82
N ARG A 90 -7.90 -1.89 -2.27
CA ARG A 90 -7.89 -1.42 -3.68
C ARG A 90 -7.44 -2.52 -4.64
N GLU A 91 -6.41 -3.27 -4.26
CA GLU A 91 -5.94 -4.43 -5.05
C GLU A 91 -7.04 -5.48 -5.25
N VAL A 92 -7.78 -5.83 -4.19
CA VAL A 92 -8.90 -6.79 -4.30
C VAL A 92 -9.98 -6.27 -5.24
N LYS A 93 -10.28 -4.97 -5.22
CA LYS A 93 -11.23 -4.35 -6.14
C LYS A 93 -10.74 -4.38 -7.59
N ALA A 94 -9.47 -4.06 -7.82
CA ALA A 94 -8.87 -4.10 -9.15
C ALA A 94 -8.81 -5.53 -9.70
N ASP A 95 -8.49 -6.52 -8.86
CA ASP A 95 -8.51 -7.92 -9.25
C ASP A 95 -9.92 -8.43 -9.57
N THR A 96 -10.91 -8.04 -8.75
CA THR A 96 -12.32 -8.38 -9.01
C THR A 96 -12.77 -7.80 -10.34
N TYR A 97 -12.46 -6.52 -10.59
CA TYR A 97 -12.75 -5.86 -11.86
C TYR A 97 -12.06 -6.57 -13.05
N ALA A 98 -10.81 -7.00 -12.88
CA ALA A 98 -10.09 -7.75 -13.92
C ALA A 98 -10.78 -9.09 -14.24
N LEU A 99 -11.17 -9.85 -13.21
CA LEU A 99 -11.87 -11.13 -13.36
C LEU A 99 -13.25 -10.96 -14.02
N GLU A 100 -14.01 -9.93 -13.62
CA GLU A 100 -15.30 -9.59 -14.21
C GLU A 100 -15.20 -9.17 -15.67
N THR A 101 -14.17 -8.36 -15.99
CA THR A 101 -14.02 -7.77 -17.32
C THR A 101 -13.49 -8.77 -18.34
N THR A 102 -12.51 -9.60 -17.96
CA THR A 102 -11.91 -10.57 -18.89
C THR A 102 -12.63 -11.91 -18.90
N GLY A 103 -13.32 -12.27 -17.82
CA GLY A 103 -13.95 -13.58 -17.67
C GLY A 103 -12.95 -14.75 -17.75
N ASN A 104 -11.65 -14.50 -17.50
CA ASN A 104 -10.58 -15.48 -17.71
C ASN A 104 -9.76 -15.70 -16.42
N PRO A 105 -10.30 -16.46 -15.44
CA PRO A 105 -9.59 -16.75 -14.19
C PRO A 105 -8.29 -17.53 -14.41
N THR A 106 -8.22 -18.37 -15.45
CA THR A 106 -7.00 -19.13 -15.78
C THR A 106 -5.86 -18.21 -16.19
N ALA A 107 -6.12 -17.21 -17.05
CA ALA A 107 -5.14 -16.20 -17.44
C ALA A 107 -4.71 -15.34 -16.25
N PHE A 108 -5.65 -14.97 -15.36
CA PHE A 108 -5.35 -14.25 -14.12
C PHE A 108 -4.39 -15.04 -13.22
N ILE A 109 -4.69 -16.31 -12.94
CA ILE A 109 -3.84 -17.17 -12.11
C ILE A 109 -2.45 -17.33 -12.74
N SER A 110 -2.38 -17.54 -14.06
CA SER A 110 -1.12 -17.65 -14.79
C SER A 110 -0.29 -16.37 -14.68
N ALA A 111 -0.91 -15.20 -14.89
CA ALA A 111 -0.27 -13.91 -14.79
C ALA A 111 0.28 -13.65 -13.37
N MET A 112 -0.54 -13.89 -12.33
CA MET A 112 -0.14 -13.73 -10.92
C MET A 112 1.01 -14.66 -10.55
N THR A 113 0.95 -15.93 -10.96
CA THR A 113 2.01 -16.91 -10.71
C THR A 113 3.30 -16.52 -11.41
N ARG A 114 3.22 -16.04 -12.66
CA ARG A 114 4.39 -15.57 -13.40
C ARG A 114 5.03 -14.34 -12.76
N LEU A 115 4.22 -13.37 -12.33
CA LEU A 115 4.68 -12.17 -11.62
C LEU A 115 5.34 -12.54 -10.28
N ALA A 116 4.74 -13.47 -9.53
CA ALA A 116 5.31 -13.96 -8.28
C ALA A 116 6.69 -14.60 -8.50
N ASN A 117 6.80 -15.50 -9.48
CA ASN A 117 8.06 -16.17 -9.82
C ASN A 117 9.14 -15.20 -10.31
N GLN A 118 8.77 -14.18 -11.10
CA GLN A 118 9.71 -13.18 -11.59
C GLN A 118 10.27 -12.29 -10.47
N ASN A 119 9.43 -11.97 -9.48
CA ASN A 119 9.81 -11.11 -8.36
C ASN A 119 10.31 -11.88 -7.13
N LEU A 120 10.38 -13.21 -7.19
CA LEU A 120 10.68 -14.08 -6.05
C LEU A 120 9.78 -13.77 -4.84
N ALA A 121 8.50 -13.49 -5.13
CA ALA A 121 7.55 -13.10 -4.11
C ALA A 121 7.18 -14.27 -3.20
N GLU A 122 7.14 -14.02 -1.90
CA GLU A 122 6.62 -14.97 -0.91
C GLU A 122 5.11 -15.19 -1.15
N ALA A 123 4.73 -16.43 -1.47
CA ALA A 123 3.35 -16.74 -1.82
C ALA A 123 2.44 -16.80 -0.57
N GLU A 124 2.98 -17.21 0.57
CA GLU A 124 2.25 -17.47 1.81
C GLU A 124 2.95 -16.84 3.03
N PRO A 125 3.04 -15.49 3.08
CA PRO A 125 3.59 -14.82 4.25
C PRO A 125 2.69 -15.04 5.49
N PRO A 126 3.26 -15.06 6.71
CA PRO A 126 2.47 -15.06 7.93
C PRO A 126 1.49 -13.89 7.99
N ALA A 127 0.29 -14.10 8.52
CA ALA A 127 -0.79 -13.10 8.49
C ALA A 127 -0.41 -11.75 9.11
N TRP A 128 0.44 -11.74 10.14
CA TRP A 128 0.90 -10.51 10.79
C TRP A 128 1.90 -9.73 9.91
N VAL A 129 2.75 -10.43 9.15
CA VAL A 129 3.67 -9.82 8.18
C VAL A 129 2.88 -9.18 7.06
N GLU A 130 1.91 -9.92 6.51
CA GLU A 130 1.02 -9.39 5.48
C GLU A 130 0.25 -8.17 6.00
N PHE A 131 -0.34 -8.27 7.19
CA PHE A 131 -1.12 -7.20 7.79
C PHE A 131 -0.31 -5.90 7.96
N LEU A 132 0.88 -6.01 8.56
CA LEU A 132 1.72 -4.86 8.89
C LEU A 132 2.49 -4.31 7.69
N LEU A 133 3.09 -5.17 6.87
CA LEU A 133 4.15 -4.77 5.93
C LEU A 133 3.73 -4.86 4.46
N HIS A 134 2.75 -5.69 4.09
CA HIS A 134 2.42 -5.89 2.68
C HIS A 134 1.33 -4.91 2.22
N SER A 135 1.61 -4.18 1.15
CA SER A 135 0.64 -3.31 0.47
C SER A 135 -0.33 -4.08 -0.43
N HIS A 136 -0.03 -5.34 -0.77
CA HIS A 136 -0.84 -6.20 -1.61
C HIS A 136 -1.26 -7.47 -0.85
N PRO A 137 -2.44 -8.05 -1.15
CA PRO A 137 -2.78 -9.37 -0.64
C PRO A 137 -1.75 -10.39 -1.11
N SER A 138 -1.56 -11.47 -0.34
CA SER A 138 -0.68 -12.57 -0.76
C SER A 138 -1.10 -13.14 -2.11
N ILE A 139 -0.13 -13.64 -2.87
CA ILE A 139 -0.39 -14.30 -4.17
C ILE A 139 -1.38 -15.46 -3.98
N SER A 140 -1.23 -16.24 -2.90
CA SER A 140 -2.16 -17.31 -2.55
C SER A 140 -3.60 -16.82 -2.39
N LYS A 141 -3.84 -15.66 -1.77
CA LYS A 141 -5.17 -15.06 -1.63
C LYS A 141 -5.74 -14.61 -2.96
N ARG A 142 -4.93 -13.97 -3.81
CA ARG A 142 -5.35 -13.51 -5.15
C ARG A 142 -5.69 -14.70 -6.06
N VAL A 143 -4.88 -15.75 -6.04
CA VAL A 143 -5.15 -17.00 -6.78
C VAL A 143 -6.39 -17.71 -6.24
N ALA A 144 -6.56 -17.83 -4.92
CA ALA A 144 -7.73 -18.44 -4.32
C ALA A 144 -9.03 -17.67 -4.63
N MET A 145 -8.95 -16.35 -4.76
CA MET A 145 -10.07 -15.53 -5.21
C MET A 145 -10.43 -15.83 -6.67
N ALA A 146 -9.45 -15.89 -7.56
CA ALA A 146 -9.67 -16.24 -8.98
C ALA A 146 -10.20 -17.67 -9.17
N GLN A 147 -9.81 -18.62 -8.32
CA GLN A 147 -10.32 -20.00 -8.35
C GLN A 147 -11.79 -20.12 -7.93
N ARG A 148 -12.33 -19.12 -7.23
CA ARG A 148 -13.74 -19.07 -6.80
C ARG A 148 -14.63 -18.33 -7.78
N TYR A 149 -14.05 -17.74 -8.82
CA TYR A 149 -14.72 -17.03 -9.90
C TYR A 149 -15.14 -18.01 -10.98
#